data_AF-A0A8J3K501-F1
#
_entry.id   AF-A0A8J3K501-F1
#
_cell.length_a   1.000
_cell.length_b   1.000
_cell.length_c   1.000
_cell.angle_alpha   90.00
_cell.angle_beta   90.00
_cell.angle_gamma   90.00
#
_symmetry.space_group_name_H-M   'P 1'
#
loop_
_entity.id
_entity.type
_entity.pdbx_description
1 polymer ?
#
loop_
_entity_poly.entity_id
_entity_poly.type
_entity_poly.pdbx_seq_one_letter_code
_entity_poly.pdbx_strand_id
1 'polypeptide(L)'
;MSTGIDAAHTGAATGPDRIASRAQFALAGVYFLAVAVALARAAQFSGRLYLPHQGDEFTGNADLWPGALAVVWLALMIVMSSVPLLSGLMALFALAQLASARVRADRRRRRTLLASTVLSALVVAASFTPQAQTVLGWLLD
;
A
#
# COMPACT_ATOMS: atom_id res chain seq x y z
N MET A 1 32.58 -37.11 -2.12
CA MET A 1 32.71 -35.71 -1.65
C MET A 1 32.00 -34.80 -2.63
N SER A 2 30.74 -34.47 -2.34
CA SER A 2 29.92 -33.52 -3.10
C SER A 2 29.49 -32.44 -2.11
N THR A 3 30.22 -31.33 -2.08
CA THR A 3 29.92 -30.17 -1.21
C THR A 3 30.05 -28.84 -1.96
N GLY A 4 30.18 -28.85 -3.29
CA GLY A 4 30.40 -27.65 -4.10
C GLY A 4 29.15 -27.07 -4.77
N ILE A 5 28.07 -27.85 -4.92
CA ILE A 5 26.90 -27.45 -5.72
C ILE A 5 25.77 -26.87 -4.85
N ASP A 6 25.69 -27.23 -3.57
CA ASP A 6 24.64 -26.74 -2.66
C ASP A 6 24.89 -25.32 -2.12
N ALA A 7 26.12 -24.78 -2.25
CA ALA A 7 26.45 -23.41 -1.86
C ALA A 7 26.10 -22.36 -2.92
N ALA A 8 25.81 -22.76 -4.16
CA ALA A 8 25.49 -21.83 -5.24
C ALA A 8 24.02 -21.39 -5.26
N HIS A 9 23.13 -22.08 -4.53
CA HIS A 9 21.70 -21.77 -4.48
C HIS A 9 21.26 -20.92 -3.28
N THR A 10 22.18 -20.60 -2.35
CA THR A 10 21.85 -19.90 -1.09
C THR A 10 22.29 -18.44 -1.03
N GLY A 11 22.83 -17.88 -2.12
CA GLY A 11 23.45 -16.56 -2.13
C GLY A 11 22.93 -15.56 -3.16
N ALA A 12 21.69 -15.69 -3.66
CA ALA A 12 21.09 -14.63 -4.47
C ALA A 12 20.78 -13.42 -3.57
N ALA A 13 21.82 -12.66 -3.21
CA ALA A 13 21.69 -11.42 -2.45
C ALA A 13 20.61 -10.56 -3.11
N THR A 14 19.43 -10.52 -2.49
CA THR A 14 18.34 -9.65 -2.92
C THR A 14 18.83 -8.24 -2.71
N GLY A 15 19.27 -7.61 -3.81
CA GLY A 15 19.77 -6.25 -3.75
C GLY A 15 18.72 -5.30 -3.13
N PRO A 16 19.16 -4.20 -2.51
CA PRO A 16 18.27 -3.22 -1.88
C PRO A 16 17.22 -2.65 -2.86
N ASP A 17 17.49 -2.67 -4.17
CA ASP A 17 16.57 -2.32 -5.26
C ASP A 17 15.37 -3.29 -5.36
N ARG A 18 15.63 -4.59 -5.21
CA ARG A 18 14.58 -5.62 -5.25
C ARG A 18 13.70 -5.59 -4.01
N ILE A 19 14.29 -5.34 -2.85
CA ILE A 19 13.55 -5.20 -1.59
C ILE A 19 12.67 -3.96 -1.65
N ALA A 20 13.21 -2.82 -2.09
CA ALA A 20 12.47 -1.57 -2.24
C ALA A 20 11.28 -1.73 -3.19
N SER A 21 11.50 -2.27 -4.40
CA SER A 21 10.41 -2.45 -5.37
C SER A 21 9.32 -3.40 -4.86
N ARG A 22 9.68 -4.52 -4.22
CA ARG A 22 8.71 -5.44 -3.60
C ARG A 22 7.89 -4.75 -2.51
N ALA A 23 8.54 -3.99 -1.63
CA ALA A 23 7.86 -3.27 -0.56
C ALA A 23 6.92 -2.20 -1.14
N GLN A 24 7.34 -1.46 -2.16
CA GLN A 24 6.50 -0.48 -2.85
C GLN A 24 5.24 -1.11 -3.47
N PHE A 25 5.38 -2.27 -4.14
CA PHE A 25 4.23 -3.01 -4.65
C PHE A 25 3.31 -3.53 -3.54
N ALA A 26 3.89 -4.07 -2.45
CA ALA A 26 3.12 -4.57 -1.32
C ALA A 26 2.33 -3.45 -0.63
N LEU A 27 2.98 -2.31 -0.36
CA LEU A 27 2.34 -1.13 0.21
C LEU A 27 1.19 -0.64 -0.68
N ALA A 28 1.41 -0.52 -1.98
CA ALA A 28 0.34 -0.13 -2.90
C ALA A 28 -0.83 -1.12 -2.89
N GLY A 29 -0.54 -2.42 -2.98
CA GLY A 29 -1.57 -3.46 -2.93
C GLY A 29 -2.40 -3.42 -1.65
N VAL A 30 -1.74 -3.28 -0.49
CA VAL A 30 -2.40 -3.19 0.82
C VAL A 30 -3.24 -1.92 0.93
N TYR A 31 -2.77 -0.79 0.41
CA TYR A 31 -3.53 0.46 0.40
C TYR A 31 -4.83 0.35 -0.41
N PHE A 32 -4.75 -0.13 -1.66
CA PHE A 32 -5.93 -0.31 -2.50
C PHE A 32 -6.89 -1.35 -1.93
N LEU A 33 -6.36 -2.41 -1.33
CA LEU A 33 -7.18 -3.41 -0.64
C LEU A 33 -7.93 -2.80 0.53
N ALA A 34 -7.28 -1.97 1.36
CA ALA A 34 -7.94 -1.30 2.47
C ALA A 34 -9.07 -0.38 2.01
N VAL A 35 -8.81 0.43 0.97
CA VAL A 35 -9.86 1.29 0.36
C VAL A 35 -11.02 0.44 -0.17
N ALA A 36 -10.73 -0.65 -0.90
CA ALA A 36 -11.77 -1.53 -1.43
C ALA A 36 -12.62 -2.18 -0.33
N VAL A 37 -11.98 -2.63 0.75
CA VAL A 37 -12.68 -3.22 1.91
C VAL A 37 -13.56 -2.18 2.61
N ALA A 38 -13.06 -0.95 2.79
CA ALA A 38 -13.83 0.15 3.37
C ALA A 38 -15.09 0.46 2.53
N LEU A 39 -14.94 0.59 1.21
CA LEU A 39 -16.06 0.85 0.30
C LEU A 39 -17.05 -0.32 0.22
N ALA A 40 -16.56 -1.56 0.20
CA ALA A 40 -17.41 -2.74 0.23
C ALA A 40 -18.23 -2.80 1.52
N ARG A 41 -17.63 -2.40 2.66
CA ARG A 41 -18.32 -2.35 3.94
C ARG A 41 -19.41 -1.27 3.95
N ALA A 42 -19.13 -0.07 3.45
CA ALA A 42 -20.15 0.96 3.27
C ALA A 42 -21.30 0.50 2.35
N ALA A 43 -20.97 -0.27 1.30
CA ALA A 43 -21.97 -0.85 0.42
C ALA A 43 -22.86 -1.90 1.11
N GLN A 44 -22.34 -2.62 2.10
CA GLN A 44 -23.15 -3.57 2.89
C GLN A 44 -24.21 -2.86 3.74
N PHE A 45 -23.93 -1.64 4.23
CA PHE A 45 -24.88 -0.87 5.02
C PHE A 45 -25.92 -0.14 4.17
N SER A 46 -25.49 0.47 3.06
CA SER A 46 -26.36 1.26 2.18
C SER A 46 -27.06 0.46 1.08
N GLY A 47 -26.64 -0.78 0.82
CA GLY A 47 -27.11 -1.61 -0.29
C GLY A 47 -26.57 -1.19 -1.68
N ARG A 48 -25.68 -0.19 -1.76
CA ARG A 48 -25.10 0.30 -3.03
C ARG A 48 -23.65 0.74 -2.86
N LEU A 49 -22.86 0.68 -3.92
CA LEU A 49 -21.49 1.23 -3.87
C LEU A 49 -21.57 2.76 -3.92
N TYR A 50 -21.12 3.42 -2.86
CA TYR A 50 -21.01 4.87 -2.78
C TYR A 50 -19.80 5.25 -1.92
N LEU A 51 -19.48 6.54 -1.86
CA LEU A 51 -18.39 7.04 -1.05
C LEU A 51 -18.93 7.43 0.34
N PRO A 52 -18.58 6.71 1.42
CA PRO A 52 -19.08 7.02 2.75
C PRO A 52 -18.46 8.32 3.27
N HIS A 53 -19.19 9.04 4.11
CA HIS A 53 -18.71 10.24 4.79
C HIS A 53 -19.22 10.30 6.23
N GLN A 54 -18.55 11.10 7.06
CA GLN A 54 -18.95 11.31 8.46
C GLN A 54 -20.38 11.83 8.55
N GLY A 55 -21.14 11.29 9.50
CA GLY A 55 -22.53 11.67 9.75
C GLY A 55 -23.51 11.37 8.59
N ASP A 56 -23.17 10.47 7.67
CA ASP A 56 -24.10 10.09 6.59
C ASP A 56 -25.29 9.25 7.11
N GLU A 57 -26.40 9.29 6.38
CA GLU A 57 -27.65 8.64 6.81
C GLU A 57 -27.59 7.09 6.79
N PHE A 58 -26.63 6.50 6.07
CA PHE A 58 -26.55 5.05 5.83
C PHE A 58 -25.55 4.34 6.76
N THR A 59 -24.51 5.05 7.22
CA THR A 59 -23.38 4.53 7.98
C THR A 59 -23.08 5.34 9.24
N GLY A 60 -23.67 6.53 9.43
CA GLY A 60 -23.41 7.39 10.59
C GLY A 60 -23.79 6.81 11.96
N ASN A 61 -24.64 5.77 12.00
CA ASN A 61 -24.94 4.99 13.22
C ASN A 61 -24.56 3.51 13.06
N ALA A 62 -23.83 3.16 11.99
CA ALA A 62 -23.47 1.77 11.76
C ALA A 62 -22.35 1.36 12.71
N ASP A 63 -22.52 0.24 13.39
CA ASP A 63 -21.39 -0.42 14.05
C ASP A 63 -20.52 -1.04 12.95
N LEU A 64 -19.48 -0.30 12.59
CA LEU A 64 -18.63 -0.60 11.44
C LEU A 64 -18.01 -2.00 11.59
N TRP A 65 -17.63 -2.38 12.82
CA TRP A 65 -17.25 -3.74 13.19
C TRP A 65 -17.43 -4.04 14.70
N PRO A 66 -18.53 -4.73 15.10
CA PRO A 66 -18.69 -5.19 16.47
C PRO A 66 -17.72 -6.33 16.82
N GLY A 67 -17.16 -6.30 18.04
CA GLY A 67 -16.47 -7.45 18.64
C GLY A 67 -15.12 -7.81 18.02
N ALA A 68 -14.90 -9.09 17.69
CA ALA A 68 -13.59 -9.60 17.26
C ALA A 68 -13.05 -8.98 15.97
N LEU A 69 -13.91 -8.34 15.17
CA LEU A 69 -13.55 -7.71 13.90
C LEU A 69 -13.15 -6.23 14.03
N ALA A 70 -13.23 -5.65 15.23
CA ALA A 70 -12.70 -4.31 15.52
C ALA A 70 -11.20 -4.19 15.16
N VAL A 71 -10.45 -5.29 15.21
CA VAL A 71 -9.04 -5.35 14.79
C VAL A 71 -8.88 -5.04 13.30
N VAL A 72 -9.85 -5.47 12.46
CA VAL A 72 -9.84 -5.17 11.03
C VAL A 72 -10.06 -3.69 10.81
N TRP A 73 -11.00 -3.08 11.54
CA TRP A 73 -11.23 -1.63 11.49
C TRP A 73 -9.97 -0.84 11.84
N LEU A 74 -9.33 -1.19 12.96
CA LEU A 74 -8.08 -0.57 13.39
C LEU A 74 -6.97 -0.75 12.34
N ALA A 75 -6.87 -1.93 11.73
CA ALA A 75 -5.91 -2.18 10.66
C ALA A 75 -6.18 -1.28 9.43
N LEU A 76 -7.43 -1.06 9.04
CA LEU A 76 -7.78 -0.15 7.94
C LEU A 76 -7.37 1.29 8.24
N MET A 77 -7.66 1.79 9.45
CA MET A 77 -7.25 3.13 9.90
C MET A 77 -5.72 3.29 9.85
N ILE A 78 -4.99 2.32 10.40
CA ILE A 78 -3.52 2.32 10.40
C ILE A 78 -2.98 2.28 8.97
N VAL A 79 -3.53 1.42 8.11
CA VAL A 79 -3.09 1.29 6.73
C VAL A 79 -3.34 2.59 5.96
N MET A 80 -4.56 3.13 5.99
CA MET A 80 -4.91 4.33 5.22
C MET A 80 -4.18 5.59 5.69
N SER A 81 -3.80 5.66 6.97
CA SER A 81 -2.97 6.75 7.52
C SER A 81 -1.47 6.57 7.26
N SER A 82 -0.93 5.36 7.46
CA SER A 82 0.52 5.12 7.50
C SER A 82 1.12 4.74 6.14
N VAL A 83 0.38 4.00 5.31
CA VAL A 83 0.91 3.50 4.03
C VAL A 83 1.25 4.61 3.03
N PRO A 84 0.49 5.72 2.92
CA PRO A 84 0.91 6.84 2.08
C PRO A 84 2.26 7.44 2.51
N LEU A 85 2.48 7.61 3.82
CA LEU A 85 3.74 8.12 4.36
C LEU A 85 4.91 7.16 4.03
N LEU A 86 4.74 5.87 4.32
CA LEU A 86 5.73 4.85 4.01
C LEU A 86 6.02 4.76 2.50
N SER A 87 4.98 4.88 1.67
CA SER A 87 5.11 4.89 0.20
C SER A 87 5.92 6.09 -0.29
N GLY A 88 5.70 7.27 0.30
CA GLY A 88 6.50 8.47 0.03
C GLY A 88 7.98 8.28 0.39
N LEU A 89 8.28 7.78 1.59
CA LEU A 89 9.65 7.49 2.03
C LEU A 89 10.35 6.48 1.11
N MET A 90 9.64 5.41 0.73
CA MET A 90 10.19 4.39 -0.16
C MET A 90 10.39 4.90 -1.59
N ALA A 91 9.52 5.79 -2.08
CA ALA A 91 9.71 6.45 -3.36
C ALA A 91 10.97 7.31 -3.37
N LEU A 92 11.23 8.10 -2.31
CA LEU A 92 12.46 8.88 -2.17
C LEU A 92 13.71 7.99 -2.16
N PHE A 93 13.67 6.89 -1.40
CA PHE A 93 14.77 5.92 -1.37
C PHE A 93 15.01 5.28 -2.74
N ALA A 94 13.95 4.91 -3.45
CA ALA A 94 14.05 4.32 -4.79
C ALA A 94 14.57 5.32 -5.84
N LEU A 95 14.21 6.60 -5.73
CA LEU A 95 14.76 7.67 -6.57
C LEU A 95 16.28 7.81 -6.39
N ALA A 96 16.77 7.76 -5.15
CA ALA A 96 18.21 7.75 -4.89
C ALA A 96 18.90 6.53 -5.52
N GLN A 97 18.27 5.34 -5.44
CA GLN A 97 18.80 4.13 -6.06
C GLN A 97 18.80 4.18 -7.60
N LEU A 98 17.83 4.84 -8.23
CA LEU A 98 17.78 5.03 -9.69
C LEU A 98 18.98 5.82 -10.23
N ALA A 99 19.58 6.70 -9.42
CA ALA A 99 20.80 7.43 -9.79
C ALA A 99 22.08 6.55 -9.74
N SER A 100 22.05 5.42 -9.04
CA SER A 100 23.21 4.55 -8.87
C SER A 100 23.67 3.91 -10.19
N ALA A 101 24.98 3.78 -10.38
CA ALA A 101 25.55 3.15 -11.57
C ALA A 101 25.13 1.67 -11.71
N ARG A 102 24.97 0.98 -10.57
CA ARG A 102 24.57 -0.44 -10.50
C ARG A 102 23.17 -0.67 -11.06
N VAL A 103 22.20 0.18 -10.73
CA VAL A 103 20.83 0.07 -11.27
C VAL A 103 20.77 0.53 -12.74
N ARG A 104 21.58 1.52 -13.12
CA ARG A 104 21.64 1.99 -14.52
C ARG A 104 22.16 0.93 -15.51
N ALA A 105 23.04 0.03 -15.06
CA ALA A 105 23.58 -1.03 -15.89
C ALA A 105 22.55 -2.12 -16.28
N ASP A 106 21.50 -2.32 -15.47
CA ASP A 106 20.47 -3.35 -15.70
C ASP A 106 19.12 -2.69 -16.05
N ARG A 107 18.76 -2.74 -17.34
CA ARG A 107 17.51 -2.16 -17.86
C ARG A 107 16.27 -2.77 -17.19
N ARG A 108 16.28 -4.07 -16.85
CA ARG A 108 15.12 -4.74 -16.24
C ARG A 108 14.92 -4.24 -14.81
N ARG A 109 15.99 -4.22 -14.01
CA ARG A 109 15.94 -3.68 -12.64
C ARG A 109 15.49 -2.24 -12.61
N ARG A 110 16.07 -1.39 -13.48
CA ARG A 110 15.68 0.02 -13.59
C ARG A 110 14.20 0.19 -13.91
N ARG A 111 13.67 -0.57 -14.88
CA ARG A 111 12.24 -0.53 -15.25
C ARG A 111 11.34 -0.94 -14.09
N THR A 112 11.66 -2.04 -13.41
CA THR A 112 10.87 -2.50 -12.25
C THR A 112 10.87 -1.48 -11.13
N LEU A 113 12.03 -0.92 -10.78
CA LEU A 113 12.16 0.10 -9.73
C LEU A 113 11.42 1.40 -10.10
N LEU A 114 11.46 1.81 -11.38
CA LEU A 114 10.72 2.97 -11.85
C LEU A 114 9.21 2.73 -11.77
N ALA A 115 8.73 1.57 -12.23
CA ALA A 115 7.31 1.22 -12.16
C ALA A 115 6.79 1.19 -10.72
N SER A 116 7.53 0.57 -9.79
CA SER A 116 7.15 0.54 -8.37
C SER A 116 7.20 1.91 -7.71
N THR A 117 8.15 2.77 -8.11
CA THR A 117 8.25 4.15 -7.61
C THR A 117 7.09 5.01 -8.10
N VAL A 118 6.73 4.91 -9.38
CA VAL A 118 5.53 5.57 -9.94
C VAL A 118 4.28 5.12 -9.20
N LEU A 119 4.14 3.82 -8.95
CA LEU A 119 3.01 3.28 -8.20
C LEU A 119 2.95 3.84 -6.76
N SER A 120 4.08 3.91 -6.06
CA SER A 120 4.13 4.55 -4.73
C SER A 120 3.78 6.03 -4.78
N ALA A 121 4.22 6.77 -5.80
CA ALA A 121 3.82 8.16 -5.98
C ALA A 121 2.31 8.29 -6.24
N LEU A 122 1.71 7.37 -7.00
CA LEU A 122 0.26 7.32 -7.20
C LEU A 122 -0.50 7.05 -5.90
N VAL A 123 0.00 6.17 -5.03
CA VAL A 123 -0.59 5.94 -3.69
C VAL A 123 -0.60 7.23 -2.87
N VAL A 124 0.53 7.94 -2.85
CA VAL A 124 0.63 9.23 -2.16
C VAL A 124 -0.36 10.23 -2.75
N ALA A 125 -0.36 10.41 -4.08
CA ALA A 125 -1.28 11.33 -4.75
C ALA A 125 -2.76 10.97 -4.49
N ALA A 126 -3.12 9.68 -4.56
CA ALA A 126 -4.46 9.20 -4.28
C ALA A 126 -4.89 9.52 -2.85
N SER A 127 -3.98 9.41 -1.87
CA SER A 127 -4.29 9.71 -0.46
C SER A 127 -4.63 11.18 -0.19
N PHE A 128 -4.17 12.11 -1.02
CA PHE A 128 -4.51 13.54 -0.92
C PHE A 128 -5.77 13.93 -1.69
N THR A 129 -6.42 13.00 -2.38
CA THR A 129 -7.69 13.29 -3.05
C THR A 129 -8.80 13.54 -2.01
N PRO A 130 -9.75 14.44 -2.28
CA PRO A 130 -10.88 14.67 -1.39
C PRO A 130 -11.62 13.36 -1.06
N GLN A 131 -11.75 12.47 -2.04
CA GLN A 131 -12.42 11.20 -1.88
C GLN A 131 -11.75 10.30 -0.84
N ALA A 132 -10.41 10.17 -0.90
CA ALA A 132 -9.66 9.39 0.07
C ALA A 132 -9.74 9.98 1.48
N GLN A 133 -9.73 11.32 1.59
CA GLN A 133 -9.86 12.03 2.85
C GLN A 133 -11.26 11.85 3.47
N THR A 134 -12.32 11.83 2.65
CA THR A 134 -13.67 11.56 3.12
C THR A 134 -13.79 10.14 3.68
N VAL A 135 -13.25 9.14 2.98
CA VAL A 135 -13.23 7.76 3.46
C VAL A 135 -12.40 7.63 4.74
N LEU A 136 -11.23 8.28 4.81
CA LEU A 136 -10.40 8.26 6.02
C LEU A 136 -11.10 8.95 7.19
N GLY A 137 -11.76 10.09 6.97
CA GLY A 137 -12.54 10.76 8.00
C GLY A 137 -13.65 9.86 8.53
N TRP A 138 -14.40 9.21 7.63
CA TRP A 138 -15.40 8.22 8.02
C TRP A 138 -14.81 7.03 8.79
N LEU A 139 -13.60 6.57 8.47
CA LEU A 139 -12.92 5.52 9.24
C LEU A 139 -12.54 5.97 10.67
N LEU A 140 -12.37 7.27 10.88
CA LEU A 140 -11.93 7.90 12.13
C LEU A 140 -13.09 8.34 13.03
N ASP A 141 -14.32 8.33 12.50
CA ASP A 141 -15.57 8.60 13.19
C ASP A 141 -15.99 7.38 14.04
#